data_AF-A0A7V1BX18-F1
#
_entry.id   AF-A0A7V1BX18-F1
#
_cell.length_a   1.000
_cell.length_b   1.000
_cell.length_c   1.000
_cell.angle_alpha   90.00
_cell.angle_beta   90.00
_cell.angle_gamma   90.00
#
_symmetry.space_group_name_H-M   'P 1'
#
loop_
_entity.id
_entity.type
_entity.pdbx_description
1 polymer ?
#
loop_
_entity_poly.entity_id
_entity_poly.type
_entity_poly.pdbx_seq_one_letter_code
_entity_poly.pdbx_strand_id
1 'polypeptide(L)'
;KHVMLAVLSRGSIAGELSMVDALPRTATIRTLEDARLLILSRDALDAFIKSHPDPGIKLLKGIIRTMSIRMNSFSDRLVKFF
;
A
#
# COMPACT_ATOMS: atom_id res chain seq x y z
N LYS A 1 -20.63 5.23 9.69
CA LYS A 1 -20.52 5.70 8.29
C LYS A 1 -19.15 5.32 7.75
N HIS A 2 -19.05 4.74 6.55
CA HIS A 2 -17.77 4.49 5.89
C HIS A 2 -17.43 5.65 4.96
N VAL A 3 -16.15 6.06 4.93
CA VAL A 3 -15.64 7.09 4.02
C VAL A 3 -14.73 6.40 3.01
N MET A 4 -14.98 6.61 1.71
CA MET A 4 -14.09 6.12 0.67
C MET A 4 -12.76 6.88 0.76
N LEU A 5 -11.63 6.18 0.96
CA LEU A 5 -10.31 6.80 1.10
C LEU A 5 -9.58 6.97 -0.23
N ALA A 6 -9.68 5.98 -1.11
CA ALA A 6 -9.07 5.97 -2.43
C ALA A 6 -9.76 4.94 -3.35
N VAL A 7 -9.56 5.08 -4.65
CA VAL A 7 -9.86 4.04 -5.66
C VAL A 7 -8.52 3.52 -6.17
N LEU A 8 -8.34 2.20 -6.14
CA LEU A 8 -7.10 1.55 -6.56
C LEU A 8 -7.29 0.93 -7.95
N SER A 9 -6.31 1.14 -8.83
CA SER A 9 -6.28 0.59 -10.18
C SER A 9 -5.07 -0.32 -10.38
N ARG A 10 -4.96 -0.93 -11.57
CA ARG A 10 -3.83 -1.79 -11.96
C ARG A 10 -2.48 -1.15 -11.58
N GLY A 11 -1.62 -1.94 -10.95
CA GLY A 11 -0.30 -1.49 -10.48
C GLY A 11 -0.30 -0.84 -9.09
N SER A 12 -1.47 -0.64 -8.48
CA SER A 12 -1.56 -0.19 -7.09
C SER A 12 -1.12 -1.30 -6.11
N ILE A 13 -0.39 -0.92 -5.07
CA ILE A 13 -0.04 -1.79 -3.94
C ILE A 13 -1.02 -1.53 -2.81
N ALA A 14 -1.47 -2.52 -2.05
CA ALA A 14 -2.36 -2.26 -0.92
C ALA A 14 -2.03 -3.12 0.30
N GLY A 15 -2.28 -2.59 1.50
CA GLY A 15 -1.89 -3.24 2.75
C GLY A 15 -0.43 -3.03 3.14
N GLU A 16 0.25 -2.11 2.46
CA GLU A 16 1.65 -1.74 2.65
C GLU A 16 1.94 -1.17 4.03
N LEU A 17 1.00 -0.41 4.62
CA LEU A 17 1.19 0.20 5.94
C LEU A 17 1.42 -0.88 6.99
N SER A 18 0.44 -1.78 7.17
CA SER A 18 0.55 -2.93 8.07
C SER A 18 1.66 -3.91 7.72
N MET A 19 2.10 -3.95 6.45
CA MET A 19 3.28 -4.74 6.03
C MET A 19 4.59 -4.09 6.47
N VAL A 20 4.65 -2.77 6.66
CA VAL A 20 5.86 -2.06 7.08
C VAL A 20 5.87 -1.88 8.60
N ASP A 21 4.83 -1.30 9.19
CA ASP A 21 4.78 -0.87 10.59
C ASP A 21 4.37 -1.98 11.59
N ALA A 22 3.85 -3.10 11.10
CA ALA A 22 3.33 -4.22 11.91
C ALA A 22 2.14 -3.85 12.81
N LEU A 23 1.40 -2.81 12.45
CA LEU A 23 0.17 -2.38 13.11
C LEU A 23 -1.08 -2.99 12.43
N PRO A 24 -2.24 -2.98 13.12
CA PRO A 24 -3.50 -3.43 12.55
C PRO A 24 -3.86 -2.74 11.22
N ARG A 25 -4.75 -3.36 10.44
CA ARG A 25 -5.21 -2.81 9.15
C ARG A 25 -5.88 -1.45 9.38
N THR A 26 -5.35 -0.41 8.74
CA THR A 26 -5.85 0.97 8.86
C THR A 26 -7.13 1.21 8.05
N ALA A 27 -7.42 0.37 7.06
CA ALA A 27 -8.58 0.50 6.19
C ALA A 27 -9.06 -0.86 5.68
N THR A 28 -10.34 -0.92 5.29
CA THR A 28 -10.93 -2.05 4.56
C THR A 28 -10.78 -1.83 3.06
N ILE A 29 -10.43 -2.88 2.32
CA ILE A 29 -10.36 -2.89 0.86
C ILE A 29 -11.44 -3.83 0.33
N ARG A 30 -12.16 -3.38 -0.70
CA ARG A 30 -13.16 -4.17 -1.42
C ARG A 30 -12.93 -4.00 -2.91
N THR A 31 -13.05 -5.09 -3.65
CA THR A 31 -13.01 -5.05 -5.12
C THR A 31 -14.30 -4.40 -5.63
N LEU A 32 -14.16 -3.53 -6.64
CA LEU A 32 -15.31 -2.93 -7.34
C LEU A 32 -15.76 -3.77 -8.55
N GLU A 33 -14.83 -4.55 -9.08
CA GLU A 33 -14.96 -5.44 -10.23
C GLU A 33 -14.02 -6.65 -10.04
N ASP A 34 -14.10 -7.63 -10.93
CA ASP A 34 -13.20 -8.80 -10.91
C ASP A 34 -11.74 -8.37 -11.01
N ALA A 35 -10.95 -8.73 -9.99
CA ALA A 35 -9.56 -8.31 -9.86
C ALA A 35 -8.62 -9.51 -9.68
N ARG A 36 -7.45 -9.43 -10.32
CA ARG A 36 -6.33 -10.34 -10.07
C ARG A 36 -5.29 -9.64 -9.22
N LEU A 37 -4.93 -10.25 -8.10
CA LEU A 37 -4.03 -9.69 -7.11
C LEU A 37 -2.78 -10.56 -6.99
N LEU A 38 -1.64 -9.90 -6.79
CA LEU A 38 -0.41 -10.55 -6.33
C LEU A 38 -0.30 -10.36 -4.83
N ILE A 39 0.00 -11.44 -4.10
CA ILE A 39 0.17 -11.41 -2.65
C ILE A 39 1.67 -11.50 -2.37
N LEU A 40 2.18 -10.50 -1.64
CA LEU A 40 3.51 -10.52 -1.06
C LEU A 40 3.35 -10.53 0.45
N SER A 41 3.86 -11.56 1.12
CA SER A 41 3.91 -11.58 2.59
C SER A 41 5.13 -10.81 3.09
N ARG A 42 5.09 -10.42 4.36
CA ARG A 42 6.24 -9.80 5.04
C ARG A 42 7.47 -10.71 4.98
N ASP A 43 7.30 -11.97 5.35
CA ASP A 43 8.41 -12.94 5.37
C ASP A 43 9.02 -13.14 3.98
N ALA A 44 8.19 -13.15 2.92
CA ALA A 44 8.66 -13.23 1.55
C ALA A 44 9.42 -11.96 1.11
N LEU A 45 8.94 -10.78 1.51
CA LEU A 45 9.65 -9.52 1.28
C LEU A 45 11.00 -9.50 2.00
N ASP A 46 11.05 -9.91 3.27
CA ASP A 46 12.27 -9.94 4.06
C ASP A 46 13.29 -10.94 3.49
N ALA A 47 12.84 -12.13 3.09
CA ALA A 47 13.68 -13.12 2.41
C ALA A 47 14.18 -12.60 1.06
N PHE A 48 13.32 -11.90 0.30
CA PHE A 48 13.69 -11.32 -0.98
C PHE A 48 14.75 -10.23 -0.84
N ILE A 49 14.61 -9.31 0.12
CA ILE A 49 15.60 -8.25 0.37
C ILE A 49 16.94 -8.85 0.81
N LYS A 50 16.93 -9.87 1.68
CA LYS A 50 18.14 -10.56 2.12
C LYS A 50 18.88 -11.26 0.98
N SER A 51 18.13 -11.91 0.07
CA SER A 51 18.70 -12.64 -1.06
C SER A 51 19.08 -11.75 -2.24
N HIS A 52 18.39 -10.62 -2.43
CA HIS A 52 18.56 -9.72 -3.57
C HIS A 52 18.52 -8.25 -3.11
N PRO A 53 19.60 -7.73 -2.49
CA PRO A 53 19.61 -6.39 -1.91
C PRO A 53 19.29 -5.26 -2.91
N ASP A 54 19.92 -5.28 -4.11
CA ASP A 54 19.74 -4.22 -5.09
C ASP A 54 18.30 -4.16 -5.66
N PRO A 55 17.68 -5.28 -6.10
CA PRO A 55 16.26 -5.30 -6.41
C PRO A 55 15.35 -5.02 -5.21
N GLY A 56 15.73 -5.50 -4.02
CA GLY A 56 14.98 -5.29 -2.77
C GLY A 56 14.84 -3.81 -2.44
N ILE A 57 15.92 -3.03 -2.56
CA ILE A 57 15.89 -1.57 -2.37
C ILE A 57 14.95 -0.90 -3.37
N LYS A 58 14.92 -1.35 -4.64
CA LYS A 58 14.00 -0.80 -5.65
C LYS A 58 12.55 -1.07 -5.27
N LEU A 59 12.23 -2.27 -4.79
CA LEU A 59 10.89 -2.63 -4.33
C LEU A 59 10.46 -1.79 -3.12
N LEU A 60 11.34 -1.65 -2.12
CA LEU A 60 11.09 -0.80 -0.95
C LEU A 60 10.82 0.66 -1.33
N LYS A 61 11.61 1.23 -2.25
CA LYS A 61 11.38 2.58 -2.78
C LYS A 61 10.01 2.70 -3.46
N GLY A 62 9.56 1.66 -4.16
CA GLY A 62 8.22 1.61 -4.76
C GLY A 62 7.09 1.62 -3.72
N ILE A 63 7.26 0.88 -2.62
CA ILE A 63 6.33 0.87 -1.48
C ILE A 63 6.27 2.26 -0.84
N ILE A 64 7.42 2.85 -0.51
CA ILE A 64 7.52 4.19 0.09
C ILE A 64 6.84 5.23 -0.81
N ARG A 65 7.13 5.22 -2.12
CA ARG A 65 6.49 6.13 -3.08
C ARG A 65 4.96 5.99 -3.08
N THR A 66 4.45 4.76 -3.02
CA THR A 66 3.00 4.50 -2.98
C THR A 66 2.36 5.07 -1.71
N MET A 67 3.03 4.93 -0.56
CA MET A 67 2.60 5.50 0.71
C MET A 67 2.58 7.04 0.66
N SER A 68 3.64 7.67 0.13
CA SER A 68 3.72 9.14 0.01
C SER A 68 2.60 9.70 -0.86
N ILE A 69 2.31 9.06 -2.00
CA ILE A 69 1.20 9.48 -2.89
C ILE A 69 -0.14 9.43 -2.15
N ARG A 70 -0.37 8.39 -1.34
CA ARG A 70 -1.61 8.24 -0.56
C ARG A 70 -1.73 9.23 0.56
N MET A 71 -0.65 9.48 1.29
CA MET A 71 -0.64 10.45 2.38
C MET A 71 -0.99 11.85 1.88
N ASN A 72 -0.38 12.26 0.76
CA ASN A 72 -0.68 13.54 0.12
C ASN A 72 -2.16 13.59 -0.33
N SER A 73 -2.65 12.51 -0.97
CA SER A 73 -4.06 12.43 -1.40
C SER A 73 -5.06 12.43 -0.24
N PHE A 74 -4.69 11.88 0.92
CA PHE A 74 -5.52 11.88 2.12
C PHE A 74 -5.58 13.28 2.73
N SER A 75 -4.44 13.95 2.84
CA SER A 75 -4.34 15.34 3.31
C SER A 75 -5.20 16.28 2.45
N ASP A 76 -5.09 16.19 1.12
CA ASP A 76 -5.89 17.00 0.18
C ASP A 76 -7.40 16.79 0.33
N ARG A 77 -7.82 15.57 0.69
CA ARG A 77 -9.24 15.25 0.87
C ARG A 77 -9.76 15.68 2.24
N LEU A 78 -8.92 15.65 3.28
CA LEU A 78 -9.27 16.18 4.60
C LEU A 78 -9.54 17.67 4.56
N VAL A 79 -8.75 18.45 3.81
CA VAL A 79 -8.97 19.89 3.63
C VAL A 79 -10.35 20.19 3.03
N LYS A 80 -10.93 19.27 2.24
CA LYS A 80 -12.27 19.44 1.66
C LYS A 80 -13.42 19.18 2.64
N PHE A 81 -13.14 18.66 3.84
CA PHE A 81 -14.14 18.41 4.87
C PHE A 81 -14.22 19.54 5.93
N PHE A 82 -13.25 20.47 5.91
CA PHE A 82 -13.23 21.68 6.73
C PHE A 82 -13.48 22.90 5.84
#